data_AF-A0A538CZX1-F1
#
_entry.id   AF-A0A538CZX1-F1
#
_cell.length_a   1.000
_cell.length_b   1.000
_cell.length_c   1.000
_cell.angle_alpha   90.00
_cell.angle_beta   90.00
_cell.angle_gamma   90.00
#
_symmetry.space_group_name_H-M   'P 1'
#
loop_
_entity.id
_entity.type
_entity.pdbx_description
1 polymer ?
#
loop_
_entity_poly.entity_id
_entity_poly.type
_entity_poly.pdbx_seq_one_letter_code
_entity_poly.pdbx_strand_id
1 'polypeptide(L)'
;MNGNPAPTNPPLRQLERDTSAAQALDPYVSTQKTPIALYLADKVGEKALHMQTADPQRTPSFTLFANPDYFLTAGASSGAPGQPPAGTPTKVNCPNVANAAFVCVDYHFAWSHGDATDDIGRTWLGMAGPGIRQLGQTSGIWTDHTDIQPTMLALAGLRNDYTPDGRVISQVLKNGALTHAMREHAAALTQLGTVYKEINAPFGPLSFDVLSASTRALSSGSSADDSTYSAISGRITSLTNDRDALAAQMRDVLTNAAFGGPVPTTSQIYDLASQGNTLLMRANQLGAASSP
;
A
#
# COMPACT_ATOMS: atom_id res chain seq x y z
N MET A 1 -16.81 -9.46 16.44
CA MET A 1 -15.48 -9.11 17.02
C MET A 1 -15.62 -7.76 17.69
N ASN A 2 -15.32 -7.63 18.99
CA ASN A 2 -15.45 -6.37 19.73
C ASN A 2 -14.06 -5.90 20.21
N GLY A 3 -13.84 -4.58 20.24
CA GLY A 3 -12.59 -3.98 20.72
C GLY A 3 -11.45 -4.01 19.70
N ASN A 4 -10.21 -4.04 20.19
CA ASN A 4 -8.99 -3.98 19.39
C ASN A 4 -8.09 -5.20 19.64
N PRO A 5 -8.47 -6.41 19.16
CA PRO A 5 -7.76 -7.65 19.47
C PRO A 5 -6.29 -7.63 19.00
N ALA A 6 -5.46 -8.39 19.71
CA ALA A 6 -4.10 -8.68 19.27
C ALA A 6 -4.14 -9.59 18.01
N PRO A 7 -3.14 -9.51 17.12
CA PRO A 7 -3.15 -10.30 15.88
C PRO A 7 -3.24 -11.82 16.09
N THR A 8 -2.73 -12.35 17.20
CA THR A 8 -2.80 -13.77 17.56
C THR A 8 -4.11 -14.18 18.27
N ASN A 9 -5.10 -13.29 18.35
CA ASN A 9 -6.39 -13.60 18.98
C ASN A 9 -7.13 -14.71 18.20
N PRO A 10 -7.51 -15.85 18.82
CA PRO A 10 -8.04 -16.99 18.06
C PRO A 10 -9.33 -16.69 17.25
N PRO A 11 -10.33 -15.96 17.80
CA PRO A 11 -11.48 -15.51 17.00
C PRO A 11 -11.10 -14.61 15.80
N LEU A 12 -10.11 -13.73 15.95
CA LEU A 12 -9.63 -12.89 14.84
C LEU A 12 -8.97 -13.76 13.75
N ARG A 13 -8.06 -14.64 14.16
CA ARG A 13 -7.36 -15.57 13.26
C ARG A 13 -8.32 -16.46 12.48
N GLN A 14 -9.40 -16.90 13.13
CA GLN A 14 -10.46 -17.65 12.45
C GLN A 14 -11.17 -16.79 11.40
N LEU A 15 -11.53 -15.55 11.73
CA LEU A 15 -12.16 -14.63 10.78
C LEU A 15 -11.27 -14.32 9.57
N GLU A 16 -9.96 -14.14 9.78
CA GLU A 16 -9.00 -13.90 8.70
C GLU A 16 -8.91 -15.10 7.75
N ARG A 17 -8.84 -16.34 8.29
CA ARG A 17 -8.86 -17.57 7.47
C ARG A 17 -10.19 -17.72 6.71
N ASP A 18 -11.32 -17.52 7.39
CA ASP A 18 -12.64 -17.60 6.75
C ASP A 18 -12.79 -16.56 5.64
N THR A 19 -12.28 -15.35 5.85
CA THR A 19 -12.26 -14.28 4.84
C THR A 19 -11.36 -14.65 3.66
N SER A 20 -10.18 -15.22 3.92
CA SER A 20 -9.25 -15.68 2.87
C SER A 20 -9.83 -16.81 2.00
N ALA A 21 -10.64 -17.68 2.60
CA ALA A 21 -11.27 -18.81 1.93
C ALA A 21 -12.61 -18.42 1.24
N ALA A 22 -13.08 -17.19 1.43
CA ALA A 22 -14.35 -16.74 0.86
C ALA A 22 -14.26 -16.66 -0.67
N GLN A 23 -15.24 -17.27 -1.33
CA GLN A 23 -15.34 -17.29 -2.79
C GLN A 23 -16.75 -16.92 -3.24
N ALA A 24 -16.83 -16.21 -4.36
CA ALA A 24 -18.08 -15.86 -5.01
C ALA A 24 -18.04 -16.27 -6.49
N LEU A 25 -19.20 -16.26 -7.14
CA LEU A 25 -19.31 -16.48 -8.57
C LEU A 25 -19.27 -15.13 -9.27
N ASP A 26 -18.42 -14.97 -10.29
CA ASP A 26 -18.55 -13.93 -11.29
C ASP A 26 -19.12 -14.54 -12.58
N PRO A 27 -20.43 -14.39 -12.86
CA PRO A 27 -21.08 -15.00 -14.01
C PRO A 27 -20.60 -14.42 -15.36
N TYR A 28 -19.87 -13.29 -15.37
CA TYR A 28 -19.31 -12.71 -16.59
C TYR A 28 -17.99 -13.33 -17.01
N VAL A 29 -17.23 -13.88 -16.05
CA VAL A 29 -15.90 -14.44 -16.30
C VAL A 29 -15.92 -15.97 -16.31
N SER A 30 -16.64 -16.61 -15.37
CA SER A 30 -16.60 -18.07 -15.21
C SER A 30 -17.82 -18.61 -14.46
N THR A 31 -18.18 -19.87 -14.72
CA THR A 31 -19.14 -20.59 -13.88
C THR A 31 -18.53 -21.14 -12.59
N GLN A 32 -17.22 -20.99 -12.40
CA GLN A 32 -16.50 -21.41 -11.20
C GLN A 32 -16.39 -20.26 -10.22
N LYS A 33 -16.47 -20.58 -8.92
CA LYS A 33 -16.23 -19.58 -7.87
C LYS A 33 -14.75 -19.19 -7.84
N THR A 34 -14.47 -17.91 -7.67
CA THR A 34 -13.11 -17.39 -7.49
C THR A 34 -12.97 -16.72 -6.12
N PRO A 35 -11.74 -16.60 -5.58
CA PRO A 35 -11.49 -15.89 -4.33
C PRO A 35 -12.02 -14.45 -4.38
N ILE A 36 -12.70 -14.05 -3.31
CA ILE A 36 -13.14 -12.67 -3.11
C ILE A 36 -11.95 -11.79 -2.72
N ALA A 37 -11.03 -12.32 -1.90
CA ALA A 37 -9.84 -11.62 -1.48
C ALA A 37 -8.77 -11.68 -2.57
N LEU A 38 -8.28 -10.51 -2.98
CA LEU A 38 -7.03 -10.36 -3.72
C LEU A 38 -5.86 -10.34 -2.73
N TYR A 39 -5.95 -9.52 -1.69
CA TYR A 39 -5.00 -9.49 -0.59
C TYR A 39 -5.67 -9.35 0.78
N LEU A 40 -4.95 -9.75 1.82
CA LEU A 40 -5.28 -9.47 3.22
C LEU A 40 -4.05 -8.87 3.91
N ALA A 41 -4.27 -7.90 4.79
CA ALA A 41 -3.25 -7.36 5.67
C ALA A 41 -3.80 -7.21 7.09
N ASP A 42 -3.23 -7.93 8.06
CA ASP A 42 -3.46 -7.63 9.48
C ASP A 42 -2.62 -6.43 9.92
N LYS A 43 -2.68 -6.06 11.20
CA LYS A 43 -1.84 -4.99 11.75
C LYS A 43 -0.35 -5.11 11.42
N VAL A 44 0.21 -6.31 11.26
CA VAL A 44 1.62 -6.47 10.89
C VAL A 44 1.84 -6.02 9.45
N GLY A 45 0.99 -6.46 8.52
CA GLY A 45 0.99 -6.00 7.14
C GLY A 45 0.66 -4.51 7.00
N GLU A 46 -0.40 -4.04 7.66
CA GLU A 46 -0.84 -2.64 7.65
C GLU A 46 0.25 -1.68 8.12
N LYS A 47 1.09 -2.08 9.09
CA LYS A 47 2.25 -1.27 9.49
C LYS A 47 3.24 -1.09 8.35
N ALA A 48 3.56 -2.16 7.63
CA ALA A 48 4.47 -2.10 6.49
C ALA A 48 3.94 -1.20 5.36
N LEU A 49 2.62 -1.16 5.21
CA LEU A 49 1.88 -0.40 4.20
C LEU A 49 1.56 1.05 4.60
N HIS A 50 2.00 1.50 5.79
CA HIS A 50 1.68 2.82 6.34
C HIS A 50 0.18 3.07 6.59
N MET A 51 -0.57 2.01 6.92
CA MET A 51 -2.02 2.06 7.17
C MET A 51 -2.40 2.17 8.65
N GLN A 52 -1.41 2.14 9.55
CA GLN A 52 -1.66 2.36 10.98
C GLN A 52 -1.74 3.84 11.30
N THR A 53 -2.79 4.24 12.01
CA THR A 53 -2.95 5.62 12.45
C THR A 53 -2.55 5.76 13.92
N ALA A 54 -2.34 7.00 14.38
CA ALA A 54 -2.03 7.28 15.78
C ALA A 54 -3.17 6.90 16.75
N ASP A 55 -4.40 6.74 16.25
CA ASP A 55 -5.56 6.31 17.02
C ASP A 55 -5.77 4.79 16.83
N PRO A 56 -5.53 3.96 17.86
CA PRO A 56 -5.72 2.52 17.76
C PRO A 56 -7.16 2.11 17.45
N GLN A 57 -8.15 2.98 17.70
CA GLN A 57 -9.56 2.73 17.36
C GLN A 57 -9.89 2.98 15.89
N ARG A 58 -9.02 3.69 15.16
CA ARG A 58 -9.13 3.93 13.72
C ARG A 58 -8.23 3.02 12.89
N THR A 59 -7.49 2.12 13.53
CA THR A 59 -6.68 1.12 12.86
C THR A 59 -7.46 -0.19 12.85
N PRO A 60 -7.72 -0.79 11.67
CA PRO A 60 -8.40 -2.07 11.57
C PRO A 60 -7.65 -3.18 12.34
N SER A 61 -8.34 -4.29 12.60
CA SER A 61 -7.64 -5.51 13.04
C SER A 61 -6.97 -6.21 11.85
N PHE A 62 -7.63 -6.16 10.71
CA PHE A 62 -7.10 -6.49 9.39
C PHE A 62 -7.95 -5.80 8.31
N THR A 63 -7.38 -5.69 7.12
CA THR A 63 -7.99 -5.12 5.91
C THR A 63 -8.04 -6.17 4.81
N LEU A 64 -9.19 -6.21 4.12
CA LEU A 64 -9.40 -6.98 2.90
C LEU A 64 -9.27 -6.06 1.69
N PHE A 65 -8.39 -6.46 0.77
CA PHE A 65 -8.26 -5.94 -0.58
C PHE A 65 -8.97 -6.94 -1.50
N ALA A 66 -10.12 -6.55 -2.01
CA ALA A 66 -10.97 -7.42 -2.82
C ALA A 66 -10.39 -7.61 -4.23
N ASN A 67 -10.74 -8.74 -4.84
CA ASN A 67 -10.63 -8.86 -6.28
C ASN A 67 -11.54 -7.80 -6.93
N PRO A 68 -11.04 -7.02 -7.91
CA PRO A 68 -11.76 -5.89 -8.52
C PRO A 68 -13.08 -6.27 -9.20
N ASP A 69 -13.30 -7.55 -9.49
CA ASP A 69 -14.56 -8.05 -10.05
C ASP A 69 -15.70 -8.10 -9.01
N TYR A 70 -15.39 -7.93 -7.71
CA TYR A 70 -16.36 -7.97 -6.62
C TYR A 70 -16.55 -6.62 -5.94
N PHE A 71 -17.81 -6.22 -5.80
CA PHE A 71 -18.20 -5.13 -4.92
C PHE A 71 -18.65 -5.67 -3.56
N LEU A 72 -17.98 -5.25 -2.49
CA LEU A 72 -18.27 -5.71 -1.13
C LEU A 72 -19.09 -4.69 -0.34
N THR A 73 -20.15 -5.16 0.30
CA THR A 73 -20.98 -4.35 1.19
C THR A 73 -21.09 -4.97 2.57
N ALA A 74 -21.18 -4.12 3.59
CA ALA A 74 -21.43 -4.59 4.94
C ALA A 74 -22.81 -5.26 5.08
N GLY A 75 -22.87 -6.33 5.87
CA GLY A 75 -24.13 -6.83 6.43
C GLY A 75 -24.64 -5.94 7.56
N ALA A 76 -25.91 -6.11 7.94
CA ALA A 76 -26.54 -5.42 9.06
C ALA A 76 -25.74 -5.72 10.32
N SER A 77 -25.25 -4.66 10.97
CA SER A 77 -24.36 -4.75 12.14
C SER A 77 -25.12 -5.01 13.44
N SER A 78 -26.45 -4.80 13.46
CA SER A 78 -27.27 -5.04 14.63
C SER A 78 -28.64 -5.61 14.25
N GLY A 79 -29.07 -6.65 14.95
CA GLY A 79 -30.48 -7.04 15.03
C GLY A 79 -31.27 -6.15 16.01
N ALA A 80 -30.98 -4.85 16.03
CA ALA A 80 -31.69 -3.90 16.89
C ALA A 80 -33.19 -3.89 16.56
N PRO A 81 -34.08 -3.47 17.49
CA PRO A 81 -35.51 -3.42 17.22
C PRO A 81 -35.82 -2.61 15.95
N GLY A 82 -36.45 -3.25 14.96
CA GLY A 82 -36.73 -2.66 13.65
C GLY A 82 -35.63 -2.82 12.60
N GLN A 83 -34.50 -3.47 12.91
CA GLN A 83 -33.46 -3.83 11.96
C GLN A 83 -33.45 -5.35 11.65
N PRO A 84 -32.98 -5.75 10.46
CA PRO A 84 -32.76 -7.17 10.15
C PRO A 84 -31.78 -7.81 11.16
N PRO A 85 -31.87 -9.13 11.43
CA PRO A 85 -30.91 -9.84 12.29
C PRO A 85 -29.45 -9.51 11.93
N ALA A 86 -28.56 -9.46 12.93
CA ALA A 86 -27.14 -9.21 12.68
C ALA A 86 -26.58 -10.24 11.68
N GLY A 87 -25.84 -9.75 10.67
CA GLY A 87 -25.36 -10.57 9.56
C GLY A 87 -26.35 -10.74 8.40
N THR A 88 -27.58 -10.21 8.50
CA THR A 88 -28.47 -10.11 7.33
C THR A 88 -27.87 -9.11 6.34
N PRO A 89 -27.83 -9.37 5.03
CA PRO A 89 -27.33 -8.39 4.08
C PRO A 89 -28.09 -7.06 4.21
N THR A 90 -27.40 -5.93 4.13
CA THR A 90 -28.10 -4.63 4.05
C THR A 90 -28.66 -4.40 2.65
N LYS A 91 -28.09 -5.07 1.65
CA LYS A 91 -28.59 -5.17 0.28
C LYS A 91 -29.05 -6.59 -0.05
N VAL A 92 -30.16 -7.02 0.57
CA VAL A 92 -30.85 -8.29 0.18
C VAL A 92 -31.53 -8.14 -1.18
N ASN A 93 -31.83 -6.92 -1.61
CA ASN A 93 -32.66 -6.60 -2.77
C ASN A 93 -31.83 -6.31 -4.02
N CYS A 94 -30.95 -7.22 -4.40
CA CYS A 94 -30.11 -7.06 -5.57
C CYS A 94 -30.44 -8.10 -6.65
N PRO A 95 -30.91 -7.68 -7.86
CA PRO A 95 -30.99 -6.29 -8.33
C PRO A 95 -32.24 -5.52 -7.86
N ASN A 96 -33.25 -6.19 -7.29
CA ASN A 96 -34.45 -5.54 -6.76
C ASN A 96 -35.16 -6.40 -5.69
N VAL A 97 -36.20 -5.84 -5.05
CA VAL A 97 -36.97 -6.49 -3.96
C VAL A 97 -37.65 -7.79 -4.37
N ALA A 98 -37.98 -7.97 -5.66
CA ALA A 98 -38.62 -9.18 -6.15
C ALA A 98 -37.61 -10.30 -6.46
N ASN A 99 -36.31 -9.98 -6.53
CA ASN A 99 -35.23 -10.90 -6.91
C ASN A 99 -34.07 -10.77 -5.92
N ALA A 100 -34.32 -11.11 -4.66
CA ALA A 100 -33.35 -10.97 -3.60
C ALA A 100 -32.24 -12.04 -3.66
N ALA A 101 -30.97 -11.63 -3.59
CA ALA A 101 -29.82 -12.54 -3.59
C ALA A 101 -28.64 -11.97 -2.76
N PHE A 102 -27.84 -12.88 -2.17
CA PHE A 102 -26.64 -12.53 -1.40
C PHE A 102 -25.45 -12.16 -2.30
N VAL A 103 -25.39 -12.76 -3.48
CA VAL A 103 -24.42 -12.45 -4.55
C VAL A 103 -25.25 -12.25 -5.80
N CYS A 104 -25.04 -11.14 -6.47
CA CYS A 104 -25.85 -10.68 -7.59
C CYS A 104 -25.00 -9.81 -8.50
N VAL A 105 -25.53 -9.56 -9.69
CA VAL A 105 -25.06 -8.45 -10.52
C VAL A 105 -26.04 -7.29 -10.39
N ASP A 106 -25.59 -6.17 -9.88
CA ASP A 106 -26.32 -4.90 -9.92
C ASP A 106 -25.85 -4.06 -11.11
N TYR A 107 -26.50 -4.20 -12.26
CA TYR A 107 -26.13 -3.47 -13.48
C TYR A 107 -26.38 -1.95 -13.39
N HIS A 108 -27.03 -1.47 -12.33
CA HIS A 108 -27.18 -0.03 -12.07
C HIS A 108 -25.96 0.56 -11.34
N PHE A 109 -25.03 -0.28 -10.88
CA PHE A 109 -23.97 0.11 -9.96
C PHE A 109 -22.61 -0.45 -10.42
N ALA A 110 -21.81 0.39 -11.09
CA ALA A 110 -20.49 0.04 -11.62
C ALA A 110 -19.37 0.76 -10.86
N TRP A 111 -19.29 0.60 -9.52
CA TRP A 111 -18.27 1.27 -8.71
C TRP A 111 -17.60 0.34 -7.72
N SER A 112 -16.26 0.30 -7.72
CA SER A 112 -15.47 0.01 -6.53
C SER A 112 -14.12 0.72 -6.65
N HIS A 113 -13.91 1.79 -5.87
CA HIS A 113 -12.59 2.40 -5.71
C HIS A 113 -12.26 2.46 -4.23
N GLY A 114 -11.12 1.86 -3.86
CA GLY A 114 -10.61 1.75 -2.49
C GLY A 114 -9.76 0.50 -2.27
N ASP A 115 -8.99 0.06 -3.28
CA ASP A 115 -8.28 -1.22 -3.27
C ASP A 115 -6.82 -1.09 -3.78
N ALA A 116 -6.08 -2.19 -3.79
CA ALA A 116 -4.66 -2.27 -4.14
C ALA A 116 -4.37 -2.45 -5.64
N THR A 117 -5.37 -2.31 -6.52
CA THR A 117 -5.21 -2.55 -7.96
C THR A 117 -4.62 -1.34 -8.70
N ASP A 118 -3.95 -1.61 -9.83
CA ASP A 118 -3.24 -0.59 -10.62
C ASP A 118 -4.16 0.50 -11.17
N ASP A 119 -5.40 0.16 -11.54
CA ASP A 119 -6.41 1.13 -12.02
C ASP A 119 -6.82 2.14 -10.95
N ILE A 120 -6.55 1.85 -9.67
CA ILE A 120 -6.78 2.74 -8.52
C ILE A 120 -5.49 3.45 -8.12
N GLY A 121 -4.40 2.71 -7.96
CA GLY A 121 -3.12 3.24 -7.45
C GLY A 121 -2.36 4.10 -8.46
N ARG A 122 -2.55 3.84 -9.76
CA ARG A 122 -1.81 4.52 -10.82
C ARG A 122 -2.54 5.77 -11.31
N THR A 123 -2.23 6.89 -10.67
CA THR A 123 -2.82 8.20 -11.01
C THR A 123 -1.91 9.03 -11.93
N TRP A 124 -2.50 10.03 -12.58
CA TRP A 124 -1.77 10.99 -13.42
C TRP A 124 -1.48 12.28 -12.65
N LEU A 125 -0.22 12.73 -12.70
CA LEU A 125 0.19 14.05 -12.21
C LEU A 125 0.54 14.95 -13.40
N GLY A 126 -0.25 16.00 -13.61
CA GLY A 126 0.05 17.06 -14.57
C GLY A 126 0.82 18.21 -13.90
N MET A 127 1.97 18.59 -14.47
CA MET A 127 2.75 19.74 -14.01
C MET A 127 3.09 20.68 -15.18
N ALA A 128 2.87 21.98 -14.99
CA ALA A 128 3.19 23.01 -15.97
C ALA A 128 3.56 24.31 -15.26
N GLY A 129 4.50 25.06 -15.83
CA GLY A 129 4.91 26.38 -15.31
C GLY A 129 6.42 26.62 -15.37
N PRO A 130 6.89 27.74 -14.79
CA PRO A 130 8.30 28.02 -14.62
C PRO A 130 9.03 26.88 -13.91
N GLY A 131 10.28 26.61 -14.29
CA GLY A 131 11.08 25.54 -13.69
C GLY A 131 10.71 24.10 -14.10
N ILE A 132 9.56 23.85 -14.73
CA ILE A 132 9.15 22.51 -15.20
C ILE A 132 9.65 22.24 -16.64
N ARG A 133 10.14 21.01 -16.89
CA ARG A 133 10.52 20.50 -18.21
C ARG A 133 9.27 20.11 -19.02
N GLN A 134 9.32 20.33 -20.34
CA GLN A 134 8.28 19.85 -21.26
C GLN A 134 8.59 18.41 -21.68
N LEU A 135 8.19 17.44 -20.84
CA LEU A 135 8.43 16.01 -21.11
C LEU A 135 7.32 15.33 -21.91
N GLY A 136 6.17 16.00 -22.07
CA GLY A 136 4.95 15.34 -22.54
C GLY A 136 4.45 14.30 -21.55
N GLN A 137 3.66 13.34 -22.04
CA GLN A 137 3.23 12.18 -21.25
C GLN A 137 4.41 11.21 -21.10
N THR A 138 4.71 10.81 -19.86
CA THR A 138 5.75 9.80 -19.58
C THR A 138 5.35 8.93 -18.39
N SER A 139 5.73 7.65 -18.44
CA SER A 139 5.64 6.70 -17.34
C SER A 139 7.03 6.29 -16.81
N GLY A 140 8.09 6.97 -17.27
CA GLY A 140 9.49 6.62 -16.95
C GLY A 140 10.02 7.21 -15.64
N ILE A 141 9.19 7.92 -14.88
CA ILE A 141 9.57 8.53 -13.61
C ILE A 141 8.77 7.86 -12.50
N TRP A 142 9.47 7.23 -11.56
CA TRP A 142 8.85 6.63 -10.39
C TRP A 142 8.59 7.69 -9.31
N THR A 143 7.33 7.92 -8.95
CA THR A 143 6.89 8.94 -7.99
C THR A 143 5.68 8.44 -7.21
N ASP A 144 5.49 8.98 -6.01
CA ASP A 144 4.29 8.77 -5.19
C ASP A 144 3.59 10.11 -4.89
N HIS A 145 2.33 10.08 -4.46
CA HIS A 145 1.54 11.29 -4.17
C HIS A 145 2.24 12.21 -3.17
N THR A 146 2.96 11.63 -2.20
CA THR A 146 3.74 12.38 -1.20
C THR A 146 4.80 13.31 -1.81
N ASP A 147 5.25 13.06 -3.04
CA ASP A 147 6.30 13.82 -3.73
C ASP A 147 5.82 15.17 -4.29
N ILE A 148 4.50 15.37 -4.41
CA ILE A 148 3.92 16.57 -5.02
C ILE A 148 4.26 17.82 -4.20
N GLN A 149 4.00 17.78 -2.89
CA GLN A 149 4.20 18.92 -2.00
C GLN A 149 5.66 19.40 -1.96
N PRO A 150 6.68 18.54 -1.71
CA PRO A 150 8.06 19.02 -1.69
C PRO A 150 8.52 19.52 -3.05
N THR A 151 8.01 18.94 -4.15
CA THR A 151 8.31 19.45 -5.50
C THR A 151 7.77 20.86 -5.71
N MET A 152 6.53 21.12 -5.27
CA MET A 152 5.93 22.46 -5.32
C MET A 152 6.69 23.47 -4.45
N LEU A 153 7.13 23.08 -3.25
CA LEU A 153 7.91 23.95 -2.38
C LEU A 153 9.29 24.27 -2.97
N ALA A 154 9.98 23.29 -3.56
CA ALA A 154 11.26 23.51 -4.22
C ALA A 154 11.15 24.51 -5.38
N LEU A 155 10.09 24.41 -6.18
CA LEU A 155 9.80 25.36 -7.26
C LEU A 155 9.49 26.78 -6.76
N ALA A 156 8.86 26.90 -5.60
CA ALA A 156 8.53 28.17 -4.96
C ALA A 156 9.71 28.77 -4.15
N GLY A 157 10.83 28.05 -4.02
CA GLY A 157 11.93 28.45 -3.13
C GLY A 157 11.57 28.40 -1.65
N LEU A 158 10.58 27.57 -1.28
CA LEU A 158 10.09 27.38 0.08
C LEU A 158 10.59 26.05 0.66
N ARG A 159 10.42 25.89 1.98
CA ARG A 159 10.71 24.64 2.71
C ARG A 159 9.72 24.47 3.85
N ASN A 160 9.50 23.21 4.24
CA ASN A 160 8.76 22.89 5.46
C ASN A 160 9.63 23.13 6.71
N ASP A 161 8.99 23.26 7.86
CA ASP A 161 9.59 23.18 9.20
C ASP A 161 9.64 21.74 9.74
N TYR A 162 9.12 20.76 8.99
CA TYR A 162 9.21 19.33 9.23
C TYR A 162 9.80 18.60 8.01
N THR A 163 10.21 17.34 8.21
CA THR A 163 10.72 16.50 7.10
C THR A 163 9.55 15.85 6.36
N PRO A 164 9.37 16.08 5.05
CA PRO A 164 8.27 15.49 4.29
C PRO A 164 8.49 13.99 4.04
N ASP A 165 7.41 13.20 3.95
CA ASP A 165 7.45 11.80 3.50
C ASP A 165 7.77 11.66 1.99
N GLY A 166 7.57 12.76 1.26
CA GLY A 166 7.91 12.89 -0.14
C GLY A 166 9.36 13.22 -0.41
N ARG A 167 9.77 13.11 -1.68
CA ARG A 167 10.99 13.72 -2.22
C ARG A 167 10.66 14.70 -3.34
N VAL A 168 11.58 15.61 -3.64
CA VAL A 168 11.48 16.41 -4.87
C VAL A 168 11.60 15.50 -6.09
N ILE A 169 10.70 15.67 -7.06
CA ILE A 169 10.73 14.97 -8.36
C ILE A 169 11.72 15.72 -9.29
N SER A 170 13.02 15.58 -9.01
CA SER A 170 14.09 16.29 -9.73
C SER A 170 14.05 16.08 -11.24
N GLN A 171 13.58 14.91 -11.69
CA GLN A 171 13.51 14.52 -13.09
C GLN A 171 12.60 15.43 -13.93
N VAL A 172 11.59 16.07 -13.32
CA VAL A 172 10.67 17.00 -14.01
C VAL A 172 11.15 18.45 -13.99
N LEU A 173 12.19 18.76 -13.22
CA LEU A 173 12.70 20.12 -13.05
C LEU A 173 13.75 20.46 -14.11
N LYS A 174 13.74 21.69 -14.60
CA LYS A 174 14.80 22.26 -15.44
C LYS A 174 16.07 22.43 -14.61
N ASN A 175 17.24 22.38 -15.24
CA ASN A 175 18.53 22.54 -14.55
C ASN A 175 18.64 23.81 -13.69
N GLY A 176 18.02 24.91 -14.11
CA GLY A 176 18.00 26.17 -13.36
C GLY A 176 17.12 26.16 -12.11
N ALA A 177 16.18 25.21 -12.00
CA ALA A 177 15.32 25.04 -10.83
C ALA A 177 15.90 24.03 -9.81
N LEU A 178 17.00 23.35 -10.14
CA LEU A 178 17.70 22.45 -9.23
C LEU A 178 18.62 23.24 -8.30
N THR A 179 18.86 22.74 -7.08
CA THR A 179 19.94 23.24 -6.23
C THR A 179 21.31 22.83 -6.78
N HIS A 180 22.40 23.37 -6.23
CA HIS A 180 23.75 22.94 -6.59
C HIS A 180 23.96 21.44 -6.32
N ALA A 181 23.63 20.97 -5.12
CA ALA A 181 23.77 19.57 -4.74
C ALA A 181 22.95 18.63 -5.63
N MET A 182 21.72 19.02 -6.01
CA MET A 182 20.90 18.23 -6.93
C MET A 182 21.52 18.13 -8.33
N ARG A 183 22.21 19.17 -8.81
CA ARG A 183 22.93 19.10 -10.09
C ARG A 183 24.20 18.26 -10.00
N GLU A 184 24.97 18.44 -8.93
CA GLU A 184 26.23 17.74 -8.71
C GLU A 184 26.03 16.22 -8.60
N HIS A 185 25.00 15.78 -7.87
CA HIS A 185 24.70 14.37 -7.64
C HIS A 185 23.49 13.85 -8.44
N ALA A 186 23.16 14.47 -9.59
CA ALA A 186 21.89 14.27 -10.29
C ALA A 186 21.55 12.79 -10.56
N ALA A 187 22.50 12.00 -11.07
CA ALA A 187 22.28 10.58 -11.37
C ALA A 187 22.07 9.76 -10.10
N ALA A 188 22.92 9.96 -9.08
CA ALA A 188 22.85 9.21 -7.83
C ALA A 188 21.58 9.52 -7.03
N LEU A 189 21.18 10.79 -6.94
CA LEU A 189 19.94 11.21 -6.28
C LEU A 189 18.69 10.75 -7.04
N THR A 190 18.75 10.67 -8.37
CA THR A 190 17.66 10.11 -9.18
C THR A 190 17.48 8.63 -8.86
N GLN A 191 18.57 7.85 -8.84
CA GLN A 191 18.52 6.42 -8.50
C GLN A 191 18.06 6.21 -7.05
N LEU A 192 18.61 6.97 -6.09
CA LEU A 192 18.20 6.93 -4.69
C LEU A 192 16.71 7.23 -4.54
N GLY A 193 16.22 8.26 -5.23
CA GLY A 193 14.83 8.67 -5.19
C GLY A 193 13.86 7.63 -5.76
N THR A 194 14.26 6.91 -6.82
CA THR A 194 13.49 5.78 -7.36
C THR A 194 13.42 4.67 -6.33
N VAL A 195 14.56 4.17 -5.85
CA VAL A 195 14.61 3.05 -4.90
C VAL A 195 13.90 3.39 -3.58
N TYR A 196 14.07 4.61 -3.08
CA TYR A 196 13.36 5.08 -1.89
C TYR A 196 11.83 4.93 -2.03
N LYS A 197 11.29 5.31 -3.18
CA LYS A 197 9.85 5.19 -3.45
C LYS A 197 9.46 3.73 -3.69
N GLU A 198 10.31 2.91 -4.31
CA GLU A 198 10.03 1.48 -4.49
C GLU A 198 9.93 0.71 -3.16
N ILE A 199 10.72 1.08 -2.16
CA ILE A 199 10.69 0.44 -0.82
C ILE A 199 9.67 1.05 0.13
N ASN A 200 9.28 2.32 -0.07
CA ASN A 200 8.52 3.08 0.93
C ASN A 200 7.10 3.46 0.50
N ALA A 201 6.79 3.52 -0.80
CA ALA A 201 5.44 3.88 -1.24
C ALA A 201 4.45 2.73 -0.98
N PRO A 202 3.20 3.02 -0.57
CA PRO A 202 2.16 1.98 -0.38
C PRO A 202 1.84 1.17 -1.65
N PHE A 203 2.06 1.73 -2.83
CA PHE A 203 1.93 1.05 -4.14
C PHE A 203 3.30 0.68 -4.75
N GLY A 204 4.35 0.65 -3.93
CA GLY A 204 5.68 0.19 -4.34
C GLY A 204 5.80 -1.33 -4.40
N PRO A 205 6.78 -1.88 -5.14
CA PRO A 205 7.04 -3.31 -5.22
C PRO A 205 7.19 -3.99 -3.85
N LEU A 206 7.88 -3.35 -2.88
CA LEU A 206 7.98 -3.90 -1.53
C LEU A 206 6.61 -4.10 -0.88
N SER A 207 5.69 -3.15 -1.07
CA SER A 207 4.35 -3.19 -0.49
C SER A 207 3.50 -4.30 -1.10
N PHE A 208 3.59 -4.54 -2.41
CA PHE A 208 2.93 -5.67 -3.07
C PHE A 208 3.50 -7.04 -2.66
N ASP A 209 4.81 -7.14 -2.48
CA ASP A 209 5.44 -8.34 -1.95
C ASP A 209 4.99 -8.62 -0.50
N VAL A 210 4.85 -7.57 0.32
CA VAL A 210 4.30 -7.69 1.68
C VAL A 210 2.83 -8.07 1.65
N LEU A 211 2.00 -7.49 0.77
CA LEU A 211 0.59 -7.89 0.61
C LEU A 211 0.47 -9.38 0.27
N SER A 212 1.30 -9.86 -0.65
CA SER A 212 1.35 -11.29 -1.01
C SER A 212 1.73 -12.16 0.20
N ALA A 213 2.76 -11.77 0.94
CA ALA A 213 3.20 -12.49 2.13
C ALA A 213 2.18 -12.45 3.27
N SER A 214 1.59 -11.30 3.54
CA SER A 214 0.57 -11.10 4.58
C SER A 214 -0.67 -11.92 4.27
N THR A 215 -1.11 -11.95 3.01
CA THR A 215 -2.23 -12.79 2.56
C THR A 215 -1.98 -14.27 2.88
N ARG A 216 -0.78 -14.79 2.58
CA ARG A 216 -0.43 -16.17 2.92
C ARG A 216 -0.34 -16.40 4.43
N ALA A 217 0.20 -15.45 5.18
CA ALA A 217 0.22 -15.54 6.64
C ALA A 217 -1.20 -15.66 7.19
N LEU A 218 -2.10 -14.78 6.75
CA LEU A 218 -3.47 -14.71 7.24
C LEU A 218 -4.28 -15.95 6.86
N SER A 219 -4.04 -16.50 5.66
CA SER A 219 -4.67 -17.73 5.18
C SER A 219 -4.16 -19.01 5.87
N SER A 220 -3.00 -18.95 6.51
CA SER A 220 -2.34 -20.12 7.09
C SER A 220 -2.84 -20.49 8.49
N GLY A 221 -2.43 -21.68 8.93
CA GLY A 221 -2.65 -22.16 10.29
C GLY A 221 -4.04 -22.75 10.52
N SER A 222 -4.34 -23.00 11.78
CA SER A 222 -5.57 -23.64 12.25
C SER A 222 -5.90 -23.20 13.67
N SER A 223 -6.97 -23.72 14.27
CA SER A 223 -7.28 -23.48 15.67
C SER A 223 -6.23 -24.06 16.65
N ALA A 224 -5.38 -24.98 16.19
CA ALA A 224 -4.39 -25.66 17.02
C ALA A 224 -2.93 -25.27 16.72
N ASP A 225 -2.66 -24.66 15.56
CA ASP A 225 -1.30 -24.32 15.11
C ASP A 225 -1.32 -23.09 14.19
N ASP A 226 -0.69 -22.00 14.65
CA ASP A 226 -0.48 -20.74 13.91
C ASP A 226 1.02 -20.42 13.75
N SER A 227 1.88 -21.46 13.73
CA SER A 227 3.33 -21.32 13.56
C SER A 227 3.72 -20.66 12.22
N THR A 228 3.06 -21.04 11.12
CA THR A 228 3.28 -20.43 9.79
C THR A 228 2.94 -18.94 9.78
N TYR A 229 1.81 -18.55 10.37
CA TYR A 229 1.43 -17.15 10.54
C TYR A 229 2.52 -16.40 11.31
N SER A 230 2.93 -16.93 12.45
CA SER A 230 3.94 -16.30 13.31
C SER A 230 5.29 -16.13 12.60
N ALA A 231 5.72 -17.13 11.82
CA ALA A 231 6.97 -17.10 11.07
C ALA A 231 6.95 -16.05 9.96
N ILE A 232 5.87 -15.96 9.18
CA ILE A 232 5.75 -14.98 8.09
C ILE A 232 5.61 -13.56 8.67
N SER A 233 4.76 -13.36 9.68
CA SER A 233 4.59 -12.06 10.35
C SER A 233 5.89 -11.57 11.01
N GLY A 234 6.70 -12.47 11.56
CA GLY A 234 8.04 -12.13 12.05
C GLY A 234 8.98 -11.63 10.94
N ARG A 235 8.95 -12.26 9.76
CA ARG A 235 9.73 -11.81 8.59
C ARG A 235 9.25 -10.48 8.04
N ILE A 236 7.93 -10.24 7.98
CA ILE A 236 7.36 -8.94 7.61
C ILE A 236 7.83 -7.86 8.59
N THR A 237 7.73 -8.12 9.90
CA THR A 237 8.18 -7.18 10.94
C THR A 237 9.65 -6.80 10.80
N SER A 238 10.53 -7.78 10.58
CA SER A 238 11.96 -7.53 10.35
C SER A 238 12.19 -6.72 9.08
N LEU A 239 11.51 -7.06 7.98
CA LEU A 239 11.60 -6.31 6.72
C LEU A 239 11.14 -4.86 6.90
N THR A 240 10.04 -4.62 7.60
CA THR A 240 9.52 -3.27 7.89
C THR A 240 10.48 -2.46 8.73
N ASN A 241 11.07 -3.03 9.78
CA ASN A 241 12.04 -2.30 10.61
C ASN A 241 13.29 -1.89 9.82
N ASP A 242 13.82 -2.80 8.99
CA ASP A 242 14.97 -2.51 8.11
C ASP A 242 14.60 -1.45 7.06
N ARG A 243 13.38 -1.54 6.49
CA ARG A 243 12.83 -0.55 5.57
C ARG A 243 12.77 0.82 6.22
N ASP A 244 12.15 0.94 7.39
CA ASP A 244 11.93 2.21 8.06
C ASP A 244 13.26 2.92 8.38
N ALA A 245 14.26 2.16 8.86
CA ALA A 245 15.59 2.69 9.16
C ALA A 245 16.30 3.21 7.90
N LEU A 246 16.28 2.43 6.81
CA LEU A 246 16.92 2.81 5.55
C LEU A 246 16.18 3.97 4.87
N ALA A 247 14.85 3.91 4.82
CA ALA A 247 13.99 4.93 4.25
C ALA A 247 14.18 6.29 4.93
N ALA A 248 14.39 6.31 6.25
CA ALA A 248 14.75 7.54 6.97
C ALA A 248 16.07 8.14 6.46
N GLN A 249 17.12 7.33 6.32
CA GLN A 249 18.42 7.81 5.79
C GLN A 249 18.32 8.33 4.35
N MET A 250 17.60 7.60 3.48
CA MET A 250 17.39 8.01 2.09
C MET A 250 16.62 9.34 2.01
N ARG A 251 15.55 9.48 2.80
CA ARG A 251 14.74 10.69 2.87
C ARG A 251 15.55 11.89 3.33
N ASP A 252 16.41 11.73 4.33
CA ASP A 252 17.26 12.81 4.82
C ASP A 252 18.23 13.30 3.74
N VAL A 253 18.87 12.40 3.00
CA VAL A 253 19.75 12.76 1.88
C VAL A 253 18.99 13.49 0.77
N LEU A 254 17.82 12.99 0.38
CA LEU A 254 16.98 13.59 -0.65
C LEU A 254 16.47 14.99 -0.22
N THR A 255 16.10 15.15 1.04
CA THR A 255 15.61 16.41 1.62
C THR A 255 16.74 17.43 1.72
N ASN A 256 17.91 17.04 2.23
CA ASN A 256 19.07 17.93 2.35
C ASN A 256 19.55 18.42 0.98
N ALA A 257 19.58 17.55 -0.03
CA ALA A 257 19.92 17.95 -1.38
C ALA A 257 18.93 18.99 -1.95
N ALA A 258 17.64 18.85 -1.65
CA ALA A 258 16.58 19.72 -2.16
C ALA A 258 16.47 21.06 -1.44
N PHE A 259 16.63 21.09 -0.11
CA PHE A 259 16.28 22.25 0.73
C PHE A 259 17.46 22.84 1.51
N GLY A 260 18.68 22.35 1.25
CA GLY A 260 19.89 22.76 1.93
C GLY A 260 20.15 21.93 3.17
N GLY A 261 21.35 21.36 3.26
CA GLY A 261 21.81 20.51 4.35
C GLY A 261 23.04 19.71 3.92
N PRO A 262 23.64 18.93 4.84
CA PRO A 262 24.75 18.05 4.50
C PRO A 262 24.31 16.97 3.49
N VAL A 263 25.03 16.85 2.38
CA VAL A 263 24.83 15.80 1.39
C VAL A 263 26.07 14.90 1.40
N PRO A 264 25.92 13.58 1.52
CA PRO A 264 27.06 12.66 1.51
C PRO A 264 27.69 12.56 0.11
N THR A 265 28.82 11.88 0.01
CA THR A 265 29.48 11.66 -1.28
C THR A 265 28.62 10.86 -2.26
N THR A 266 28.85 11.03 -3.56
CA THR A 266 28.16 10.26 -4.62
C THR A 266 28.22 8.75 -4.38
N SER A 267 29.34 8.21 -3.89
CA SER A 267 29.47 6.77 -3.57
C SER A 267 28.50 6.36 -2.47
N GLN A 268 28.44 7.11 -1.38
CA GLN A 268 27.54 6.82 -0.26
C GLN A 268 26.06 6.88 -0.68
N ILE A 269 25.70 7.77 -1.61
CA ILE A 269 24.35 7.83 -2.17
C ILE A 269 24.01 6.53 -2.94
N TYR A 270 24.95 6.03 -3.75
CA TYR A 270 24.76 4.75 -4.44
C TYR A 270 24.73 3.57 -3.48
N ASP A 271 25.53 3.60 -2.40
CA ASP A 271 25.52 2.54 -1.39
C ASP A 271 24.15 2.43 -0.70
N LEU A 272 23.49 3.55 -0.41
CA LEU A 272 22.12 3.56 0.11
C LEU A 272 21.14 2.94 -0.91
N ALA A 273 21.21 3.34 -2.19
CA ALA A 273 20.37 2.77 -3.23
C ALA A 273 20.58 1.25 -3.38
N SER A 274 21.82 0.77 -3.27
CA SER A 274 22.17 -0.66 -3.30
C SER A 274 21.56 -1.43 -2.11
N GLN A 275 21.58 -0.85 -0.91
CA GLN A 275 20.90 -1.43 0.26
C GLN A 275 19.38 -1.53 0.04
N GLY A 276 18.78 -0.52 -0.61
CA GLY A 276 17.35 -0.55 -0.95
C GLY A 276 17.02 -1.66 -1.95
N ASN A 277 17.86 -1.86 -2.98
CA ASN A 277 17.71 -2.99 -3.91
C ASN A 277 17.83 -4.34 -3.19
N THR A 278 18.72 -4.45 -2.19
CA THR A 278 18.84 -5.66 -1.37
C THR A 278 17.56 -5.91 -0.56
N LEU A 279 16.95 -4.86 -0.04
CA LEU A 279 15.67 -4.94 0.67
C LEU A 279 14.53 -5.36 -0.27
N LEU A 280 14.48 -4.84 -1.50
CA LEU A 280 13.54 -5.27 -2.53
C LEU A 280 13.68 -6.75 -2.87
N MET A 281 14.91 -7.27 -3.00
CA MET A 281 15.13 -8.71 -3.21
C MET A 281 14.62 -9.55 -2.02
N ARG A 282 14.84 -9.09 -0.78
CA ARG A 282 14.31 -9.78 0.42
C ARG A 282 12.79 -9.75 0.48
N ALA A 283 12.19 -8.61 0.13
CA ALA A 283 10.74 -8.47 0.00
C ALA A 283 10.20 -9.44 -1.04
N ASN A 284 10.79 -9.47 -2.24
CA ASN A 284 10.37 -10.36 -3.31
C ASN A 284 10.50 -11.85 -2.95
N GLN A 285 11.58 -12.26 -2.31
CA GLN A 285 11.72 -13.63 -1.80
C GLN A 285 10.67 -13.97 -0.75
N LEU A 286 10.31 -12.99 0.10
CA LEU A 286 9.22 -13.14 1.06
C LEU A 286 7.87 -13.18 0.36
N GLY A 287 7.62 -12.37 -0.68
CA GLY A 287 6.36 -12.29 -1.42
C GLY A 287 6.13 -13.46 -2.39
N ALA A 288 7.16 -13.98 -3.03
CA ALA A 288 7.08 -15.06 -4.03
C ALA A 288 7.13 -16.48 -3.45
N ALA A 289 7.44 -16.63 -2.16
CA ALA A 289 7.47 -17.94 -1.52
C ALA A 289 6.08 -18.62 -1.60
N SER A 290 6.02 -19.89 -2.02
CA SER A 290 4.82 -20.71 -1.86
C SER A 290 4.49 -20.93 -0.38
N SER A 291 3.22 -21.14 -0.04
CA SER A 291 2.86 -21.64 1.30
C SER A 291 3.60 -22.96 1.57
N PRO A 292 4.11 -23.19 2.80
CA PRO A 292 4.57 -24.52 3.23
C PRO A 292 3.45 -25.56 3.13
#